data_AF-A0A930B393-F1
#
_entry.id   AF-A0A930B393-F1
#
_cell.length_a   1.000
_cell.length_b   1.000
_cell.length_c   1.000
_cell.angle_alpha   90.00
_cell.angle_beta   90.00
_cell.angle_gamma   90.00
#
_symmetry.space_group_name_H-M   'P 1'
#
loop_
_entity.id
_entity.type
_entity.pdbx_description
1 polymer ?
#
loop_
_entity_poly.entity_id
_entity_poly.type
_entity_poly.pdbx_seq_one_letter_code
_entity_poly.pdbx_strand_id
1 'polypeptide(L)'
;MRQFLILLIALWGLSSCTTNATFTFHKNQTTSLLAEVDMEGILKFTGDSIMKSFTNKELSKNWKSLYQISKEKGEPITNKDTIELAKRMFLKGLYKGEVPYGFALKADHISQKQWSGMEKISKSENTKYGDLF
;
A
#
# COMPACT_ATOMS: atom_id res chain seq x y z
N MET A 1 23.62 29.02 15.38
CA MET A 1 22.45 29.21 14.48
C MET A 1 22.18 28.03 13.56
N ARG A 2 23.16 27.52 12.79
CA ARG A 2 22.94 26.39 11.84
C ARG A 2 22.38 25.10 12.49
N GLN A 3 22.88 24.71 13.66
CA GLN A 3 22.39 23.52 14.38
C GLN A 3 20.96 23.68 14.92
N PHE A 4 20.56 24.89 15.32
CA PHE A 4 19.19 25.18 15.76
C PHE A 4 18.19 25.09 14.60
N LEU A 5 18.58 25.54 13.40
CA LEU A 5 17.75 25.40 12.19
C LEU A 5 17.55 23.94 11.78
N ILE A 6 18.60 23.11 11.86
CA ILE A 6 18.50 21.66 11.58
C ILE A 6 17.58 20.98 12.59
N LEU A 7 17.68 21.36 13.87
CA LEU A 7 16.84 20.79 14.92
C LEU A 7 15.37 21.19 14.75
N LEU A 8 15.08 22.42 14.34
CA LEU A 8 13.74 22.88 13.98
C LEU A 8 13.17 22.12 12.77
N ILE A 9 13.95 21.90 11.71
CA ILE A 9 13.50 21.15 10.54
C ILE A 9 13.24 19.68 10.89
N ALA A 10 14.10 19.07 11.72
CA ALA A 10 13.90 17.70 12.20
C ALA A 10 12.65 17.55 13.08
N LEU A 11 12.38 18.54 13.94
CA LEU A 11 11.21 18.52 14.83
C LEU A 11 9.89 18.70 14.07
N TRP A 12 9.90 19.43 12.95
CA TRP A 12 8.72 19.69 12.11
C TRP A 12 8.59 18.69 10.95
N GLY A 13 9.62 17.88 10.70
CA GLY A 13 9.63 16.83 9.67
C GLY A 13 8.91 15.54 10.07
N LEU A 14 8.45 15.41 11.32
CA LEU A 14 7.61 14.29 11.76
C LEU A 14 6.18 14.47 11.25
N SER A 15 6.01 14.28 9.95
CA SER A 15 4.67 14.14 9.35
C SER A 15 4.05 12.83 9.82
N SER A 16 2.84 12.90 10.38
CA SER A 16 2.11 11.73 10.85
C SER A 16 1.24 11.17 9.73
N CYS A 17 1.26 9.86 9.59
CA CYS A 17 0.20 9.11 8.92
C CYS A 17 -0.58 8.31 9.98
N THR A 18 -1.86 8.11 9.74
CA THR A 18 -2.68 7.22 10.58
C THR A 18 -2.98 5.96 9.79
N THR A 19 -2.64 4.80 10.36
CA THR A 19 -2.93 3.52 9.74
C THR A 19 -3.87 2.71 10.63
N ASN A 20 -5.05 2.39 10.10
CA ASN A 20 -5.98 1.47 10.75
C ASN A 20 -5.82 0.08 10.14
N ALA A 21 -5.36 -0.89 10.93
CA ALA A 21 -5.19 -2.26 10.50
C ALA A 21 -6.13 -3.19 11.28
N THR A 22 -6.94 -3.95 10.56
CA THR A 22 -7.84 -4.97 11.11
C THR A 22 -7.43 -6.34 10.61
N PHE A 23 -7.14 -7.25 11.53
CA PHE A 23 -6.87 -8.65 11.24
C PHE A 23 -8.08 -9.49 11.65
N THR A 24 -8.56 -10.35 10.75
CA THR A 24 -9.60 -11.33 11.03
C THR A 24 -9.01 -12.73 10.95
N PHE A 25 -9.01 -13.44 12.07
CA PHE A 25 -8.54 -14.81 12.15
C PHE A 25 -9.71 -15.77 11.94
N HIS A 26 -9.59 -16.67 10.97
CA HIS A 26 -10.66 -17.60 10.59
C HIS A 26 -10.43 -19.01 11.14
N LYS A 27 -11.51 -19.77 11.33
CA LYS A 27 -11.46 -21.15 11.83
C LYS A 27 -10.62 -22.09 10.96
N ASN A 28 -10.53 -21.84 9.65
CA ASN A 28 -9.74 -22.63 8.71
C ASN A 28 -8.24 -22.23 8.68
N GLN A 29 -7.73 -21.59 9.74
CA GLN A 29 -6.33 -21.16 9.88
C GLN A 29 -5.87 -20.17 8.80
N THR A 30 -6.80 -19.47 8.17
CA THR A 30 -6.50 -18.34 7.28
C THR A 30 -6.71 -17.02 8.01
N THR A 31 -6.05 -15.97 7.54
CA THR A 31 -6.18 -14.61 8.09
C THR A 31 -6.58 -13.67 6.96
N SER A 32 -7.57 -12.82 7.23
CA SER A 32 -7.84 -11.65 6.37
C SER A 32 -7.24 -10.40 7.01
N LEU A 33 -6.79 -9.46 6.18
CA LEU A 33 -6.26 -8.17 6.58
C LEU A 33 -7.04 -7.07 5.84
N LEU A 34 -7.38 -6.00 6.55
CA LEU A 34 -7.76 -4.71 5.98
C LEU A 34 -6.89 -3.64 6.63
N ALA A 35 -6.09 -2.95 5.84
CA ALA A 35 -5.27 -1.83 6.30
C ALA A 35 -5.63 -0.58 5.51
N GLU A 36 -6.00 0.50 6.19
CA GLU A 36 -6.28 1.80 5.60
C GLU A 36 -5.21 2.79 6.06
N VAL A 37 -4.55 3.42 5.11
CA VAL A 37 -3.48 4.40 5.36
C VAL A 37 -4.01 5.78 5.01
N ASP A 38 -4.20 6.60 6.04
CA ASP A 38 -4.54 8.01 5.95
C ASP A 38 -3.27 8.84 5.80
N MET A 39 -3.14 9.48 4.64
CA MET A 39 -2.03 10.35 4.28
C MET A 39 -2.41 11.84 4.27
N GLU A 40 -3.61 12.20 4.73
CA GLU A 40 -4.10 13.58 4.68
C GLU A 40 -3.14 14.56 5.38
N GLY A 41 -2.54 14.15 6.50
CA GLY A 41 -1.55 14.95 7.22
C GLY A 41 -0.29 15.23 6.41
N ILE A 42 0.25 14.20 5.75
CA ILE A 42 1.43 14.31 4.89
C ILE A 42 1.11 15.18 3.67
N LEU A 43 -0.03 14.95 3.02
CA LEU A 43 -0.45 15.70 1.83
C LEU A 43 -0.63 17.20 2.11
N LYS A 44 -1.13 17.58 3.28
CA LYS A 44 -1.21 18.99 3.70
C LYS A 44 0.16 19.65 3.81
N PHE A 45 1.18 18.89 4.18
CA PHE A 45 2.54 19.40 4.37
C PHE A 45 3.36 19.41 3.07
N THR A 46 3.24 18.38 2.25
CA THR A 46 4.05 18.20 1.02
C THR A 46 3.35 18.65 -0.25
N GLY A 47 2.07 19.05 -0.14
CA GLY A 47 1.19 19.27 -1.26
C GLY A 47 0.98 18.00 -2.10
N ASP A 48 0.49 18.19 -3.32
CA ASP A 48 0.20 17.09 -4.26
C ASP A 48 1.46 16.37 -4.78
N SER A 49 2.68 16.81 -4.45
CA SER A 49 3.91 16.26 -5.02
C SER A 49 4.12 14.77 -4.68
N ILE A 50 3.86 14.40 -3.42
CA ILE A 50 3.92 13.01 -2.94
C ILE A 50 2.75 12.20 -3.52
N MET A 51 1.56 12.79 -3.62
CA MET A 51 0.45 12.07 -4.23
C MET A 51 0.75 11.78 -5.69
N LYS A 52 1.25 12.75 -6.46
CA LYS A 52 1.61 12.57 -7.87
C LYS A 52 2.69 11.51 -8.08
N SER A 53 3.66 11.37 -7.17
CA SER A 53 4.65 10.29 -7.25
C SER A 53 4.06 8.91 -6.91
N PHE A 54 3.19 8.84 -5.89
CA PHE A 54 2.45 7.61 -5.54
C PHE A 54 1.40 7.20 -6.59
N THR A 55 0.80 8.20 -7.25
CA THR A 55 -0.35 8.06 -8.15
C THR A 55 -0.05 8.57 -9.55
N ASN A 56 1.16 8.33 -10.09
CA ASN A 56 1.42 8.53 -11.52
C ASN A 56 0.33 7.87 -12.41
N LYS A 57 -0.49 6.96 -11.85
CA LYS A 57 -1.88 6.72 -12.22
C LYS A 57 -2.78 6.79 -10.98
N GLU A 58 -3.93 7.46 -11.07
CA GLU A 58 -4.96 7.46 -10.00
C GLU A 58 -5.29 6.02 -9.59
N LEU A 59 -5.25 5.75 -8.28
CA LEU A 59 -5.68 4.46 -7.75
C LEU A 59 -7.19 4.32 -7.94
N SER A 60 -7.65 3.12 -8.29
CA SER A 60 -9.09 2.91 -8.48
C SER A 60 -9.87 3.19 -7.19
N LYS A 61 -10.99 3.92 -7.29
CA LYS A 61 -11.97 4.08 -6.20
C LYS A 61 -12.63 2.74 -5.81
N ASN A 62 -12.51 1.73 -6.67
CA ASN A 62 -13.00 0.38 -6.46
C ASN A 62 -11.85 -0.56 -6.08
N TRP A 63 -12.16 -1.61 -5.34
CA TRP A 63 -11.18 -2.66 -5.06
C TRP A 63 -10.73 -3.35 -6.35
N LYS A 64 -9.42 -3.36 -6.58
CA LYS A 64 -8.79 -4.17 -7.63
C LYS A 64 -7.76 -5.09 -7.03
N SER A 65 -7.75 -6.34 -7.48
CA SER A 65 -6.70 -7.26 -7.07
C SER A 65 -5.36 -6.87 -7.69
N LEU A 66 -4.24 -7.21 -7.03
CA LEU A 66 -2.91 -6.99 -7.60
C LEU A 66 -2.73 -7.71 -8.94
N TYR A 67 -3.40 -8.86 -9.13
CA TYR A 67 -3.44 -9.57 -10.41
C TYR A 67 -4.17 -8.80 -11.51
N GLN A 68 -5.25 -8.08 -11.20
CA GLN A 68 -5.93 -7.23 -12.19
C GLN A 68 -5.06 -6.02 -12.55
N ILE A 69 -4.46 -5.38 -11.54
CA ILE A 69 -3.58 -4.23 -11.73
C ILE A 69 -2.38 -4.59 -12.60
N SER A 70 -1.75 -5.74 -12.36
CA SER A 70 -0.58 -6.19 -13.14
C SER A 70 -0.91 -6.43 -14.61
N LYS A 71 -2.08 -7.02 -14.88
CA LYS A 71 -2.60 -7.17 -16.26
C LYS A 71 -2.86 -5.83 -16.94
N GLU A 72 -3.52 -4.90 -16.27
CA GLU A 72 -3.83 -3.57 -16.82
C GLU A 72 -2.56 -2.76 -17.10
N LYS A 73 -1.48 -3.01 -16.36
CA LYS A 73 -0.17 -2.38 -16.57
C LYS A 73 0.67 -3.05 -17.67
N GLY A 74 0.26 -4.20 -18.19
CA GLY A 74 1.05 -4.96 -19.16
C GLY A 74 2.24 -5.71 -18.55
N GLU A 75 2.23 -5.92 -17.23
CA GLU A 75 3.28 -6.61 -16.46
C GLU A 75 2.70 -7.90 -15.84
N PRO A 76 2.28 -8.89 -16.64
CA PRO A 76 1.54 -10.03 -16.13
C PRO A 76 2.41 -10.91 -15.22
N ILE A 77 1.88 -11.21 -14.03
CA ILE A 77 2.48 -12.20 -13.12
C ILE A 77 2.34 -13.59 -13.76
N THR A 78 3.45 -14.32 -13.86
CA THR A 78 3.51 -15.64 -14.51
C THR A 78 3.63 -16.80 -13.54
N ASN A 79 4.20 -16.59 -12.34
CA ASN A 79 4.34 -17.62 -11.32
C ASN A 79 2.97 -17.98 -10.70
N LYS A 80 2.61 -19.28 -10.70
CA LYS A 80 1.31 -19.77 -10.24
C LYS A 80 1.00 -19.43 -8.78
N ASP A 81 1.97 -19.59 -7.88
CA ASP A 81 1.79 -19.32 -6.46
C ASP A 81 1.62 -17.81 -6.22
N THR A 82 2.40 -16.99 -6.94
CA THR A 82 2.28 -15.53 -6.91
C THR A 82 0.95 -15.05 -7.49
N ILE A 83 0.43 -15.69 -8.56
CA ILE A 83 -0.88 -15.37 -9.14
C ILE A 83 -2.00 -15.62 -8.12
N GLU A 84 -1.96 -16.75 -7.40
CA GLU A 84 -3.01 -17.05 -6.42
C GLU A 84 -3.02 -16.01 -5.30
N LEU A 85 -1.85 -15.66 -4.78
CA LEU A 85 -1.70 -14.63 -3.76
C LEU A 85 -2.13 -13.24 -4.27
N ALA A 86 -1.68 -12.84 -5.46
CA ALA A 86 -2.02 -11.55 -6.06
C ALA A 86 -3.51 -11.39 -6.38
N LYS A 87 -4.25 -12.49 -6.58
CA LYS A 87 -5.72 -12.47 -6.72
C LYS A 87 -6.44 -12.22 -5.38
N ARG A 88 -5.80 -12.56 -4.26
CA ARG A 88 -6.35 -12.41 -2.90
C ARG A 88 -5.94 -11.10 -2.23
N MET A 89 -4.98 -10.38 -2.80
CA MET A 89 -4.54 -9.07 -2.35
C MET A 89 -5.17 -7.99 -3.22
N PHE A 90 -5.67 -6.93 -2.60
CA PHE A 90 -6.42 -5.87 -3.24
C PHE A 90 -5.92 -4.50 -2.80
N LEU A 91 -6.01 -3.55 -3.72
CA LEU A 91 -5.68 -2.15 -3.51
C LEU A 91 -6.88 -1.29 -3.93
N LYS A 92 -7.13 -0.24 -3.17
CA LYS A 92 -8.14 0.78 -3.45
C LYS A 92 -7.58 2.14 -3.02
N GLY A 93 -7.82 3.18 -3.80
CA GLY A 93 -7.56 4.55 -3.39
C GLY A 93 -8.67 5.08 -2.48
N LEU A 94 -8.29 5.91 -1.51
CA LEU A 94 -9.21 6.59 -0.61
C LEU A 94 -9.39 8.04 -1.03
N TYR A 95 -10.64 8.47 -1.15
CA TYR A 95 -11.01 9.77 -1.73
C TYR A 95 -12.06 10.50 -0.89
N LYS A 96 -11.93 11.82 -0.76
CA LYS A 96 -12.97 12.74 -0.32
C LYS A 96 -13.49 13.48 -1.56
N GLY A 97 -14.57 12.97 -2.16
CA GLY A 97 -15.02 13.39 -3.48
C GLY A 97 -14.03 12.97 -4.57
N GLU A 98 -13.39 13.95 -5.21
CA GLU A 98 -12.33 13.73 -6.22
C GLU A 98 -10.91 13.87 -5.65
N VAL A 99 -10.77 14.30 -4.39
CA VAL A 99 -9.46 14.51 -3.78
C VAL A 99 -8.97 13.22 -3.14
N PRO A 100 -7.86 12.62 -3.60
CA PRO A 100 -7.27 11.47 -2.93
C PRO A 100 -6.65 11.88 -1.59
N TYR A 101 -6.82 11.05 -0.56
CA TYR A 101 -6.21 11.28 0.75
C TYR A 101 -5.42 10.08 1.29
N GLY A 102 -5.41 8.95 0.57
CA GLY A 102 -4.71 7.75 1.02
C GLY A 102 -5.07 6.52 0.18
N PHE A 103 -4.81 5.35 0.76
CA PHE A 103 -5.12 4.06 0.12
C PHE A 103 -5.50 3.00 1.16
N ALA A 104 -6.15 1.95 0.68
CA ALA A 104 -6.50 0.78 1.46
C ALA A 104 -5.95 -0.48 0.80
N LEU A 105 -5.39 -1.35 1.63
CA LEU A 105 -4.93 -2.69 1.31
C LEU A 105 -5.87 -3.70 1.94
N LYS A 106 -6.23 -4.72 1.18
CA LYS A 106 -7.04 -5.82 1.67
C LYS A 106 -6.44 -7.15 1.24
N ALA A 107 -6.41 -8.13 2.13
CA ALA A 107 -6.04 -9.50 1.81
C ALA A 107 -7.09 -10.46 2.36
N ASP A 108 -7.60 -11.36 1.52
CA ASP A 108 -8.68 -12.28 1.90
C ASP A 108 -8.21 -13.73 2.06
N HIS A 109 -8.47 -14.30 3.24
CA HIS A 109 -8.24 -15.72 3.56
C HIS A 109 -6.83 -16.19 3.15
N ILE A 110 -5.81 -15.49 3.63
CA ILE A 110 -4.41 -15.83 3.40
C ILE A 110 -3.99 -16.91 4.38
N SER A 111 -3.47 -18.03 3.86
CA SER A 111 -2.89 -19.10 4.68
C SER A 111 -1.51 -18.72 5.22
N GLN A 112 -1.04 -19.39 6.26
CA GLN A 112 0.32 -19.18 6.81
C GLN A 112 1.42 -19.37 5.74
N LYS A 113 1.28 -20.39 4.89
CA LYS A 113 2.21 -20.62 3.76
C LYS A 113 2.26 -19.44 2.80
N GLN A 114 1.11 -18.82 2.52
CA GLN A 114 1.00 -17.66 1.64
C GLN A 114 1.55 -16.39 2.31
N TRP A 115 1.34 -16.21 3.62
CA TRP A 115 1.99 -15.14 4.40
C TRP A 115 3.52 -15.21 4.32
N SER A 116 4.11 -16.39 4.54
CA SER A 116 5.56 -16.58 4.39
C SER A 116 6.04 -16.41 2.94
N GLY A 117 5.15 -16.59 1.96
CA GLY A 117 5.42 -16.32 0.55
C GLY A 117 5.49 -14.84 0.20
N MET A 118 4.78 -13.97 0.93
CA MET A 118 4.82 -12.52 0.72
C MET A 118 6.21 -11.93 0.98
N GLU A 119 6.91 -12.43 1.99
CA GLU A 119 8.29 -12.04 2.29
C GLU A 119 9.24 -12.36 1.11
N LYS A 120 9.00 -13.48 0.42
CA LYS A 120 9.79 -13.87 -0.75
C LYS A 120 9.53 -12.95 -1.94
N ILE A 121 8.29 -12.52 -2.17
CA ILE A 121 7.96 -11.54 -3.21
C ILE A 121 8.66 -10.20 -2.91
N SER A 122 8.69 -9.78 -1.64
CA SER A 122 9.40 -8.57 -1.22
C SER A 122 10.92 -8.68 -1.35
N LYS A 123 11.52 -9.88 -1.28
CA LYS A 123 12.97 -10.11 -1.31
C LYS A 123 13.52 -10.57 -2.65
N SER A 124 12.72 -11.22 -3.50
CA SER A 124 13.18 -11.80 -4.78
C SER A 124 13.25 -10.79 -5.92
N GLU A 125 12.75 -9.58 -5.70
CA GLU A 125 12.61 -8.60 -6.76
C GLU A 125 13.13 -7.23 -6.31
N ASN A 126 14.15 -6.72 -7.01
CA ASN A 126 14.36 -5.29 -7.25
C ASN A 126 13.15 -4.72 -8.05
N THR A 127 11.91 -5.00 -7.63
CA THR A 127 10.72 -4.46 -8.25
C THR A 127 10.40 -3.12 -7.64
N LYS A 128 10.17 -2.15 -8.53
CA LYS A 128 9.56 -0.82 -8.38
C LYS A 128 8.33 -0.69 -7.46
N TYR A 129 7.90 -1.75 -6.78
CA TYR A 129 6.79 -1.76 -5.82
C TYR A 129 7.25 -1.84 -4.35
N GLY A 130 8.51 -2.21 -4.08
CA GLY A 130 9.11 -2.07 -2.75
C GLY A 130 9.31 -0.61 -2.35
N ASP A 131 9.44 0.29 -3.35
CA ASP A 131 9.56 1.74 -3.16
C ASP A 131 8.19 2.44 -2.94
N LEU A 132 7.09 1.67 -2.94
CA LEU A 132 5.72 2.17 -2.68
C LEU A 132 5.25 1.92 -1.24
N PHE A 133 6.15 1.47 -0.35
CA PHE A 133 5.90 1.31 1.09
C PHE A 133 6.99 1.95 1.93
#